data_AF-A0ABD5QIT1-F1
#
_entry.id   AF-A0ABD5QIT1-F1
#
_cell.length_a   1.000
_cell.length_b   1.000
_cell.length_c   1.000
_cell.angle_alpha   90.00
_cell.angle_beta   90.00
_cell.angle_gamma   90.00
#
_symmetry.space_group_name_H-M   'P 1'
#
loop_
_entity.id
_entity.type
_entity.pdbx_description
1 polymer ?
#
loop_
_entity_poly.entity_id
_entity_poly.type
_entity_poly.pdbx_seq_one_letter_code
_entity_poly.pdbx_strand_id
1 'polypeptide(L)'
;MYATIDVDSKVVLHARLSEHRGRDPAETFLDELKEKHRVGDAEFLVDGMGYLTALARTDLTGHLDYSERNIVEKLFQTYTMRIERFHETWNGSQASAERWLTAYTAYYNHHRSHQALENQAPLNALELGDSI
;
A
#
# COMPACT_ATOMS: atom_id res chain seq x y z
N MET A 1 1.38 -3.56 9.85
CA MET A 1 1.01 -2.62 8.77
C MET A 1 0.54 -3.42 7.56
N TYR A 2 -0.48 -2.93 6.88
CA TYR A 2 -0.96 -3.38 5.58
C TYR A 2 -0.82 -2.23 4.59
N ALA A 3 -0.49 -2.54 3.34
CA ALA A 3 -0.38 -1.53 2.29
C ALA A 3 -0.68 -2.17 0.93
N THR A 4 -1.27 -1.37 0.05
CA THR A 4 -1.55 -1.73 -1.35
C THR A 4 -0.89 -0.71 -2.26
N ILE A 5 -0.23 -1.20 -3.28
CA ILE A 5 0.41 -0.42 -4.33
C ILE A 5 -0.07 -0.95 -5.67
N ASP A 6 -0.37 -0.03 -6.58
CA ASP A 6 -0.54 -0.36 -7.98
C ASP A 6 0.84 -0.63 -8.59
N VAL A 7 1.05 -1.87 -9.07
CA VAL A 7 2.37 -2.31 -9.49
C VAL A 7 2.85 -1.59 -10.75
N ASP A 8 1.98 -1.02 -11.57
CA ASP A 8 2.37 -0.34 -12.81
C ASP A 8 2.75 1.11 -12.54
N SER A 9 1.81 1.89 -12.02
CA SER A 9 1.95 3.32 -11.70
C SER A 9 2.80 3.60 -10.46
N LYS A 10 3.05 2.58 -9.64
CA LYS A 10 3.72 2.67 -8.32
C LYS A 10 2.97 3.53 -7.31
N VAL A 11 1.70 3.87 -7.56
CA VAL A 11 0.87 4.64 -6.65
C VAL A 11 0.49 3.76 -5.46
N VAL A 12 0.80 4.24 -4.25
CA VAL A 12 0.33 3.59 -3.03
C VAL A 12 -1.12 4.01 -2.79
N LEU A 13 -2.04 3.07 -2.90
CA LEU A 13 -3.48 3.33 -2.78
C LEU A 13 -3.89 3.51 -1.32
N HIS A 14 -3.50 2.58 -0.45
CA HIS A 14 -3.84 2.62 0.96
C HIS A 14 -2.72 2.03 1.81
N ALA A 15 -2.55 2.56 3.02
CA ALA A 15 -1.65 2.02 4.02
C ALA A 15 -2.25 2.19 5.42
N ARG A 16 -2.18 1.15 6.25
CA ARG A 16 -2.81 1.11 7.57
C ARG A 16 -1.96 0.38 8.59
N LEU A 17 -1.98 0.87 9.83
CA LEU A 17 -1.42 0.15 10.97
C LEU A 17 -2.42 -0.84 11.56
N SER A 18 -1.89 -1.95 12.06
CA SER A 18 -2.64 -2.96 12.78
C SER A 18 -1.77 -3.49 13.89
N GLU A 19 -2.35 -3.67 15.07
CA GLU A 19 -1.66 -4.21 16.26
C GLU A 19 -1.18 -5.65 16.04
N HIS A 20 -1.97 -6.43 15.30
CA HIS A 20 -1.65 -7.81 14.97
C HIS A 20 -1.79 -8.07 13.47
N ARG A 21 -1.08 -9.09 13.00
CA ARG A 21 -1.29 -9.65 11.66
C ARG A 21 -2.35 -10.74 11.74
N GLY A 22 -3.09 -10.94 10.66
CA GLY A 22 -4.06 -12.01 10.54
C GLY A 22 -5.09 -11.72 9.48
N ARG A 23 -6.08 -12.61 9.42
CA ARG A 23 -7.19 -12.53 8.47
C ARG A 23 -8.12 -11.35 8.78
N ASP A 24 -8.56 -11.18 10.02
CA ASP A 24 -9.53 -10.12 10.35
C ASP A 24 -9.00 -8.71 10.05
N PRO A 25 -7.75 -8.35 10.43
CA PRO A 25 -7.20 -7.05 10.04
C PRO A 25 -6.99 -6.88 8.53
N ALA A 26 -6.78 -7.98 7.79
CA ALA A 26 -6.66 -7.95 6.34
C ALA A 26 -8.03 -7.67 5.69
N GLU A 27 -9.10 -8.32 6.16
CA GLU A 27 -10.47 -8.05 5.70
C GLU A 27 -10.84 -6.58 5.94
N THR A 28 -10.63 -6.05 7.16
CA THR A 28 -10.91 -4.64 7.45
C THR A 28 -10.08 -3.67 6.59
N PHE A 29 -8.83 -4.02 6.28
CA PHE A 29 -8.00 -3.23 5.38
C PHE A 29 -8.54 -3.22 3.95
N LEU A 30 -9.01 -4.36 3.44
CA LEU A 30 -9.56 -4.49 2.09
C LEU A 30 -10.92 -3.79 1.97
N ASP A 31 -11.77 -3.84 3.00
CA ASP A 31 -13.03 -3.10 3.02
C ASP A 31 -12.79 -1.58 2.94
N GLU A 32 -11.87 -1.05 3.75
CA GLU A 32 -11.49 0.37 3.67
C GLU A 32 -10.89 0.75 2.31
N LEU A 33 -10.12 -0.15 1.70
CA LEU A 33 -9.56 0.06 0.37
C LEU A 33 -10.68 0.18 -0.68
N LYS A 34 -11.69 -0.69 -0.63
CA LYS A 34 -12.85 -0.65 -1.53
C LYS A 34 -13.70 0.60 -1.35
N GLU A 35 -13.86 1.06 -0.11
CA GLU A 35 -14.61 2.29 0.17
C GLU A 35 -13.94 3.53 -0.42
N LYS A 36 -12.60 3.56 -0.42
CA LYS A 36 -11.82 4.72 -0.83
C LYS A 36 -11.40 4.70 -2.30
N HIS A 37 -11.32 3.52 -2.91
CA HIS A 37 -10.74 3.34 -4.23
C HIS A 37 -11.57 2.38 -5.09
N ARG A 38 -11.59 2.64 -6.40
CA ARG A 38 -12.25 1.76 -7.38
C ARG A 38 -11.38 0.55 -7.68
N VAL A 39 -11.40 -0.45 -6.81
CA VAL A 39 -10.58 -1.67 -6.92
C VAL A 39 -11.39 -2.95 -7.17
N GLY A 40 -12.70 -2.83 -7.44
CA GLY A 40 -13.58 -3.99 -7.59
C GLY A 40 -13.20 -4.92 -8.76
N ASP A 41 -12.69 -4.35 -9.85
CA ASP A 41 -12.26 -5.09 -11.03
C ASP A 41 -10.74 -5.36 -11.05
N ALA A 42 -10.02 -4.99 -9.97
CA ALA A 42 -8.59 -5.19 -9.88
C ALA A 42 -8.24 -6.63 -9.49
N GLU A 43 -7.11 -7.11 -10.00
CA GLU A 43 -6.51 -8.39 -9.61
C GLU A 43 -5.41 -8.16 -8.57
N PHE A 44 -5.59 -8.71 -7.38
CA PHE A 44 -4.65 -8.53 -6.27
C PHE A 44 -3.56 -9.59 -6.26
N LEU A 45 -2.33 -9.15 -6.02
CA LEU A 45 -1.19 -10.03 -5.76
C LEU A 45 -0.96 -10.15 -4.25
N VAL A 46 -0.92 -11.37 -3.74
CA VAL A 46 -0.67 -11.63 -2.30
C VAL A 46 0.38 -12.72 -2.10
N ASP A 47 1.07 -12.70 -0.97
CA ASP A 47 2.19 -13.61 -0.68
C ASP A 47 1.81 -14.80 0.24
N GLY A 48 0.53 -14.96 0.56
CA GLY A 48 0.08 -15.97 1.49
C GLY A 48 -1.38 -16.36 1.34
N MET A 49 -1.65 -17.66 1.48
CA MET A 49 -3.00 -18.24 1.35
C MET A 49 -4.03 -17.59 2.28
N GLY A 50 -3.63 -17.12 3.46
CA GLY A 50 -4.53 -16.42 4.39
C GLY A 50 -5.12 -15.14 3.82
N TYR A 51 -4.40 -14.45 2.93
CA TYR A 51 -4.86 -13.23 2.27
C TYR A 51 -5.77 -13.52 1.07
N LEU A 52 -5.61 -14.65 0.39
CA LEU A 52 -6.59 -15.09 -0.63
C LEU A 52 -7.99 -15.29 -0.01
N THR A 53 -8.05 -15.86 1.20
CA THR A 53 -9.31 -15.99 1.93
C THR A 53 -9.91 -14.63 2.28
N ALA A 54 -9.07 -13.64 2.65
CA ALA A 54 -9.53 -12.28 2.94
C ALA A 54 -10.11 -11.63 1.68
N LEU A 55 -9.40 -11.73 0.54
CA LEU A 55 -9.88 -11.22 -0.76
C LEU A 55 -11.26 -11.80 -1.10
N ALA A 56 -11.40 -13.13 -1.08
CA ALA A 56 -12.65 -13.81 -1.41
C ALA A 56 -13.82 -13.39 -0.51
N ARG A 57 -13.58 -13.12 0.78
CA ARG A 57 -14.61 -12.66 1.73
C ARG A 57 -14.99 -11.19 1.56
N THR A 58 -14.15 -10.41 0.88
CA THR A 58 -14.39 -9.00 0.55
C THR A 58 -14.81 -8.82 -0.91
N ASP A 59 -15.22 -9.88 -1.60
CA ASP A 59 -15.59 -9.87 -3.03
C ASP A 59 -14.48 -9.29 -3.94
N LEU A 60 -13.22 -9.54 -3.60
CA LEU A 60 -12.05 -9.17 -4.40
C LEU A 60 -11.39 -10.41 -4.99
N THR A 61 -10.75 -10.21 -6.14
CA THR A 61 -10.05 -11.29 -6.86
C THR A 61 -8.55 -11.15 -6.69
N GLY A 62 -7.83 -12.26 -6.78
CA GLY A 62 -6.37 -12.23 -6.70
C GLY A 62 -5.76 -13.62 -6.68
N HIS A 63 -4.44 -13.66 -6.77
CA HIS A 63 -3.67 -14.90 -6.79
C HIS A 63 -2.35 -14.74 -6.03
N LEU A 64 -1.69 -15.88 -5.78
CA LEU A 64 -0.35 -15.88 -5.22
C LEU A 64 0.65 -15.48 -6.29
N ASP A 65 1.38 -14.41 -6.07
CA ASP A 65 2.50 -14.03 -6.92
C ASP A 65 3.72 -13.69 -6.08
N TYR A 66 4.82 -14.34 -6.41
CA TYR A 66 6.12 -14.20 -5.75
C TYR A 66 7.13 -13.42 -6.62
N SER A 67 6.77 -13.07 -7.86
CA SER A 67 7.66 -12.42 -8.84
C SER A 67 7.74 -10.91 -8.61
N GLU A 68 6.59 -10.25 -8.43
CA GLU A 68 6.49 -8.82 -8.09
C GLU A 68 6.75 -8.52 -6.59
N ARG A 69 7.24 -9.51 -5.84
CA ARG A 69 7.53 -9.40 -4.40
C ARG A 69 8.53 -8.27 -4.10
N ASN A 70 9.48 -8.02 -5.00
CA ASN A 70 10.55 -7.05 -4.79
C ASN A 70 10.03 -5.62 -4.61
N ILE A 71 9.02 -5.21 -5.39
CA ILE A 71 8.50 -3.85 -5.29
C ILE A 71 7.69 -3.64 -4.02
N VAL A 72 6.85 -4.62 -3.69
CA VAL A 72 6.04 -4.62 -2.47
C VAL A 72 6.95 -4.70 -1.23
N GLU A 73 7.93 -5.59 -1.21
CA GLU A 73 8.90 -5.70 -0.11
C GLU A 73 9.68 -4.40 0.11
N LYS A 74 10.19 -3.77 -0.96
CA LYS A 74 10.89 -2.47 -0.86
C LYS A 74 9.99 -1.36 -0.35
N LEU A 75 8.72 -1.34 -0.76
CA LEU A 75 7.73 -0.41 -0.26
C LEU A 75 7.55 -0.61 1.25
N PHE A 76 7.23 -1.84 1.67
CA PHE A 76 7.01 -2.19 3.07
C PHE A 76 8.23 -1.89 3.92
N GLN A 77 9.44 -2.23 3.45
CA GLN A 77 10.69 -1.90 4.12
C GLN A 77 10.87 -0.40 4.28
N THR A 78 10.62 0.38 3.22
CA THR A 78 10.73 1.85 3.30
C THR A 78 9.76 2.42 4.32
N TYR A 79 8.51 2.00 4.27
CA TYR A 79 7.46 2.47 5.17
C TYR A 79 7.75 2.10 6.63
N THR A 80 8.19 0.86 6.87
CA THR A 80 8.55 0.35 8.20
C THR A 80 9.70 1.15 8.79
N MET A 81 10.80 1.32 8.05
CA MET A 81 11.94 2.13 8.50
C MET A 81 11.54 3.57 8.82
N ARG A 82 10.66 4.18 8.00
CA ARG A 82 10.28 5.59 8.18
C ARG A 82 9.34 5.76 9.37
N ILE A 83 8.42 4.84 9.60
CA ILE A 83 7.52 4.90 10.75
C ILE A 83 8.22 4.55 12.07
N GLU A 84 9.16 3.61 12.05
CA GLU A 84 10.02 3.31 13.20
C GLU A 84 10.83 4.54 13.61
N ARG A 85 11.50 5.21 12.66
CA ARG A 85 12.23 6.46 12.93
C ARG A 85 11.32 7.57 13.46
N PHE A 86 10.10 7.69 12.93
CA PHE A 86 9.12 8.64 13.45
C PHE A 86 8.79 8.33 14.91
N HIS A 87 8.53 7.08 15.25
CA HIS A 87 8.21 6.65 16.62
C HIS A 87 9.40 6.84 17.58
N GLU A 88 10.62 6.51 17.17
CA GLU A 88 11.83 6.73 17.97
C GLU A 88 12.10 8.21 18.27
N THR A 89 11.84 9.08 17.30
CA THR A 89 12.07 10.53 17.43
C THR A 89 10.91 11.21 18.17
N TRP A 90 9.70 10.75 17.91
CA TRP A 90 8.46 11.31 18.39
C TRP A 90 7.69 10.17 19.05
N ASN A 91 7.83 10.04 20.38
CA ASN A 91 7.14 9.03 21.20
C ASN A 91 5.62 9.29 21.21
N GLY A 92 4.98 9.07 20.06
CA GLY A 92 3.60 9.41 19.77
C GLY A 92 2.68 8.19 19.86
N SER A 93 1.40 8.45 20.06
CA SER A 93 0.35 7.42 20.05
C SER A 93 0.19 6.77 18.66
N GLN A 94 -0.45 5.60 18.60
CA GLN A 94 -0.82 4.94 17.34
C GLN A 94 -1.58 5.88 16.39
N ALA A 95 -2.51 6.69 16.89
CA ALA A 95 -3.23 7.67 16.08
C ALA A 95 -2.30 8.72 15.44
N SER A 96 -1.19 9.05 16.08
CA SER A 96 -0.17 9.95 15.51
C SER A 96 0.65 9.25 14.43
N ALA A 97 1.00 7.99 14.64
CA ALA A 97 1.66 7.16 13.64
C ALA A 97 0.78 6.91 12.40
N GLU A 98 -0.54 6.71 12.58
CA GLU A 98 -1.50 6.60 11.47
C GLU A 98 -1.63 7.90 10.67
N ARG A 99 -1.74 9.06 11.35
CA ARG A 99 -1.73 10.37 10.66
C ARG A 99 -0.43 10.59 9.88
N TRP A 100 0.70 10.25 10.49
CA TRP A 100 1.99 10.33 9.82
C TRP A 100 2.03 9.40 8.60
N LEU A 101 1.50 8.19 8.71
CA LEU A 101 1.43 7.22 7.61
C LEU A 101 0.59 7.75 6.45
N THR A 102 -0.56 8.35 6.72
CA THR A 102 -1.39 9.00 5.69
C THR A 102 -0.62 10.13 4.99
N ALA A 103 0.03 11.02 5.76
CA ALA A 103 0.82 12.12 5.20
C ALA A 103 2.03 11.60 4.39
N TYR A 104 2.67 10.54 4.85
CA TYR A 104 3.80 9.93 4.16
C TYR A 104 3.38 9.28 2.84
N THR A 105 2.22 8.62 2.78
CA THR A 105 1.66 8.10 1.52
C THR A 105 1.37 9.20 0.51
N ALA A 106 0.77 10.31 0.95
CA ALA A 106 0.59 11.46 0.07
C ALA A 106 1.93 12.02 -0.42
N TYR A 107 2.90 12.21 0.48
CA TYR A 107 4.25 12.64 0.11
C TYR A 107 4.89 11.69 -0.92
N TYR A 108 4.84 10.37 -0.67
CA TYR A 108 5.40 9.36 -1.56
C TYR A 108 4.82 9.52 -2.97
N ASN A 109 3.50 9.56 -3.09
CA ASN A 109 2.80 9.59 -4.37
C ASN A 109 3.04 10.88 -5.17
N HIS A 110 3.23 12.02 -4.50
CA HIS A 110 3.41 13.32 -5.15
C HIS A 110 4.88 13.72 -5.37
N HIS A 111 5.82 13.20 -4.57
CA HIS A 111 7.19 13.75 -4.53
C HIS A 111 8.30 12.71 -4.64
N ARG A 112 8.04 11.42 -4.37
CA ARG A 112 9.11 10.42 -4.43
C ARG A 112 9.41 10.08 -5.89
N SER A 113 10.60 10.41 -6.36
CA SER A 113 11.06 9.98 -7.69
C SER A 113 11.28 8.47 -7.76
N HIS A 114 10.82 7.82 -8.83
CA HIS A 114 11.07 6.41 -9.11
C HIS A 114 11.87 6.22 -10.40
N GLN A 115 12.98 5.50 -10.34
CA GLN A 115 13.78 5.19 -11.54
C GLN A 115 12.97 4.42 -12.60
N ALA A 116 12.06 3.56 -12.18
CA ALA A 116 11.15 2.83 -13.06
C ALA A 116 10.11 3.72 -13.76
N LEU A 117 9.94 4.97 -13.29
CA LEU A 117 9.02 5.97 -13.83
C LEU A 117 9.81 7.17 -14.39
N GLU A 118 10.99 6.95 -14.98
CA GLU A 118 11.84 8.02 -15.51
C GLU A 118 12.20 9.11 -14.49
N ASN A 119 12.30 8.72 -13.21
CA ASN A 119 12.51 9.58 -12.05
C ASN A 119 11.34 10.55 -11.74
N GLN A 120 10.16 10.31 -12.28
CA GLN A 120 8.94 11.02 -11.92
C GLN A 120 8.33 10.48 -10.63
N ALA A 121 7.47 11.30 -10.02
CA ALA A 121 6.61 10.86 -8.92
C ALA A 121 5.46 9.99 -9.45
N PRO A 122 4.95 9.03 -8.66
CA PRO A 122 3.90 8.11 -9.09
C PRO A 122 2.70 8.78 -9.75
N LEU A 123 2.16 9.85 -9.15
CA LEU A 123 0.97 10.51 -9.70
C LEU A 123 1.27 11.28 -10.99
N ASN A 124 2.46 11.89 -11.10
CA ASN A 124 2.84 12.58 -12.33
C ASN A 124 2.98 11.59 -13.50
N ALA A 125 3.55 10.41 -13.24
CA ALA A 125 3.67 9.36 -14.24
C ALA A 125 2.31 8.78 -14.65
N LEU A 126 1.38 8.64 -13.68
CA LEU A 126 0.02 8.17 -13.94
C LEU A 126 -0.75 9.15 -14.85
N GLU A 127 -0.71 10.45 -14.56
CA GLU A 127 -1.36 11.48 -15.38
C GLU A 127 -0.83 11.52 -16.83
N LEU A 128 0.46 11.23 -17.02
CA LEU A 128 1.08 11.14 -18.34
C LEU A 128 0.66 9.86 -19.10
N GLY A 129 0.45 8.76 -18.39
CA GLY A 129 0.00 7.49 -18.96
C GLY A 129 -1.46 7.53 -19.45
N ASP A 130 -2.34 8.26 -18.75
CA ASP A 130 -3.75 8.43 -19.13
C ASP A 130 -3.95 9.41 -20.32
N SER A 131 -2.89 10.09 -20.76
CA SER A 131 -2.93 11.11 -21.82
C SER A 131 -2.53 10.61 -23.21
N ILE A 132 -2.28 9.29 -23.39
CA ILE A 132 -1.84 8.65 -24.64
C ILE A 132 -2.90 7.65 -25.13
#